data_AF-A0A2M8D6C1-F1
#
_entry.id   AF-A0A2M8D6C1-F1
#
_cell.length_a   1.000
_cell.length_b   1.000
_cell.length_c   1.000
_cell.angle_alpha   90.00
_cell.angle_beta   90.00
_cell.angle_gamma   90.00
#
_symmetry.space_group_name_H-M   'P 1'
#
loop_
_entity.id
_entity.type
_entity.pdbx_description
1 polymer ?
#
loop_
_entity_poly.entity_id
_entity_poly.type
_entity_poly.pdbx_seq_one_letter_code
_entity_poly.pdbx_strand_id
1 'polypeptide(L)'
;MAINQEILKQYKNIDWDKLLRKDLGQTGELNEVKQNFDRIKSIFDKIISYEVLLNEVPNYQRAFEKAINNFINSCNSQILGNSYTNTADRQSKIAFIRSLEETLISQLSPVFNYFQFVDPTNKGKQEDLAKRLKDADTLINKLEKAVDVSSKIAQKQEVVEYGNAFDEMANKTNAIRARRNIIAMYISLAVTLFIALIFVWGKHLDIPDESFSLKLIWNTILDQNILLKLFMVSAGGYLVAHFSRNYSAEMNMYYTNKHRQLALNSHQRIIDSVIKTETPNDAETKNAILLQVAKTMFDIQETGYLKNGNNPVPTTQIVETVRTGITRE
;
A
#
# COMPACT_ATOMS: atom_id res chain seq x y z
N MET A 1 -9.10 50.86 12.97
CA MET A 1 -7.93 51.70 12.63
C MET A 1 -8.09 52.01 11.15
N ALA A 2 -8.20 53.27 10.76
CA ALA A 2 -8.31 53.62 9.33
C ALA A 2 -6.92 53.59 8.68
N ILE A 3 -6.85 53.42 7.36
CA ILE A 3 -5.64 53.69 6.56
C ILE A 3 -5.05 55.02 7.03
N ASN A 4 -3.74 55.06 7.22
CA ASN A 4 -3.07 56.29 7.60
C ASN A 4 -3.37 57.39 6.55
N GLN A 5 -4.19 58.36 6.94
CA GLN A 5 -4.64 59.46 6.08
C GLN A 5 -3.46 60.29 5.55
N GLU A 6 -2.34 60.31 6.27
CA GLU A 6 -1.10 60.94 5.84
C GLU A 6 -0.52 60.25 4.59
N ILE A 7 -0.53 58.91 4.55
CA ILE A 7 -0.02 58.12 3.42
C ILE A 7 -0.91 58.31 2.18
N LEU A 8 -2.23 58.33 2.36
CA LEU A 8 -3.16 58.59 1.26
C LEU A 8 -3.02 60.01 0.70
N LYS A 9 -2.79 61.00 1.56
CA LYS A 9 -2.48 62.37 1.12
C LYS A 9 -1.17 62.42 0.35
N GLN A 10 -0.12 61.77 0.84
CA GLN A 10 1.16 61.68 0.15
C GLN A 10 1.03 61.02 -1.22
N TYR A 11 0.28 59.92 -1.32
CA TYR A 11 -0.03 59.26 -2.60
C TYR A 11 -0.77 60.18 -3.58
N LYS A 12 -1.82 60.88 -3.11
CA LYS A 12 -2.58 61.83 -3.94
C LYS A 12 -1.74 63.00 -4.44
N ASN A 13 -0.71 63.38 -3.68
CA ASN A 13 0.22 64.45 -4.03
C ASN A 13 1.38 64.00 -4.94
N ILE A 14 1.44 62.73 -5.35
CA ILE A 14 2.43 62.26 -6.32
C ILE A 14 2.13 62.87 -7.69
N ASP A 15 3.05 63.70 -8.18
CA ASP A 15 3.06 64.18 -9.55
C ASP A 15 3.65 63.10 -10.47
N TRP A 16 2.77 62.26 -11.01
CA TRP A 16 3.14 61.14 -11.90
C TRP A 16 3.80 61.61 -13.20
N ASP A 17 3.49 62.80 -13.69
CA ASP A 17 4.12 63.37 -14.89
C ASP A 17 5.55 63.83 -14.60
N LYS A 18 5.81 64.36 -13.40
CA LYS A 18 7.16 64.71 -12.96
C LYS A 18 8.10 63.50 -12.84
N LEU A 19 7.56 62.31 -12.57
CA LEU A 19 8.35 61.07 -12.55
C LEU A 19 8.92 60.70 -13.93
N LEU A 20 8.31 61.18 -15.02
CA LEU A 20 8.81 60.96 -16.38
C LEU A 20 10.04 61.83 -16.72
N ARG A 21 10.41 62.78 -15.84
CA ARG A 21 11.59 63.65 -15.96
C ARG A 21 11.74 64.30 -17.33
N LYS A 22 10.64 64.80 -17.88
CA LYS A 22 10.62 65.53 -19.18
C LYS A 22 11.53 66.78 -19.17
N ASP A 23 11.88 67.28 -17.97
CA ASP A 23 12.83 68.36 -17.73
C ASP A 23 14.27 68.05 -18.19
N LEU A 24 14.65 66.78 -18.28
CA LEU A 24 16.03 66.35 -18.60
C LEU A 24 16.33 66.22 -20.10
N GLY A 25 15.37 66.49 -20.98
CA GLY A 25 15.53 66.38 -22.44
C GLY A 25 15.64 64.94 -22.95
N GLN A 26 15.90 64.76 -24.25
CA GLN A 26 15.83 63.45 -24.93
C GLN A 26 16.75 62.37 -24.33
N THR A 27 17.90 62.75 -23.75
CA THR A 27 18.85 61.81 -23.16
C THR A 27 18.52 61.42 -21.72
N GLY A 28 17.57 62.09 -21.07
CA GLY A 28 17.18 61.86 -19.68
C GLY A 28 15.67 61.64 -19.45
N GLU A 29 14.82 61.82 -20.44
CA GLU A 29 13.38 61.56 -20.28
C GLU A 29 13.05 60.06 -20.18
N LEU A 30 12.03 59.73 -19.39
CA LEU A 30 11.60 58.37 -19.06
C LEU A 30 10.24 58.00 -19.67
N ASN A 31 9.92 58.53 -20.86
CA ASN A 31 8.62 58.27 -21.50
C ASN A 31 8.37 56.77 -21.78
N GLU A 32 9.43 55.97 -21.98
CA GLU A 32 9.34 54.52 -22.21
C GLU A 32 8.70 53.73 -21.08
N VAL A 33 8.80 54.21 -19.83
CA VAL A 33 8.28 53.52 -18.64
C VAL A 33 6.95 54.09 -18.14
N LYS A 34 6.32 54.97 -18.92
CA LYS A 34 4.99 55.52 -18.60
C LYS A 34 3.97 54.41 -18.32
N GLN A 35 3.96 53.37 -19.15
CA GLN A 35 3.02 52.25 -18.97
C GLN A 35 3.23 51.51 -17.63
N ASN A 36 4.48 51.40 -17.15
CA ASN A 36 4.78 50.81 -15.86
C ASN A 36 4.19 51.65 -14.73
N PHE A 37 4.34 52.99 -14.79
CA PHE A 37 3.71 53.89 -13.82
C PHE A 37 2.19 53.84 -13.86
N ASP A 38 1.58 53.78 -15.05
CA ASP A 38 0.13 53.66 -15.20
C ASP A 38 -0.40 52.36 -14.56
N ARG A 39 0.33 51.24 -14.69
CA ARG A 39 -0.02 49.96 -14.06
C ARG A 39 0.13 50.02 -12.54
N ILE A 40 1.24 50.57 -12.04
CA ILE A 40 1.47 50.77 -10.60
C ILE A 40 0.34 51.62 -10.02
N LYS A 41 0.02 52.74 -10.67
CA LYS A 41 -1.09 53.61 -10.27
C LYS A 41 -2.41 52.86 -10.24
N SER A 42 -2.73 52.09 -11.29
CA SER A 42 -3.96 51.30 -11.33
C SER A 42 -4.06 50.27 -10.20
N ILE A 43 -2.95 49.64 -9.79
CA ILE A 43 -2.94 48.70 -8.66
C ILE A 43 -3.26 49.43 -7.36
N PHE A 44 -2.59 50.56 -7.11
CA PHE A 44 -2.85 51.38 -5.93
C PHE A 44 -4.30 51.89 -5.91
N ASP A 45 -4.79 52.47 -7.00
CA ASP A 45 -6.17 52.97 -7.11
C ASP A 45 -7.20 51.86 -6.85
N LYS A 46 -6.98 50.67 -7.41
CA LYS A 46 -7.87 49.52 -7.17
C LYS A 46 -7.86 49.10 -5.71
N ILE A 47 -6.70 48.99 -5.07
CA ILE A 47 -6.64 48.62 -3.65
C ILE A 47 -7.27 49.70 -2.76
N ILE A 48 -7.08 50.98 -3.09
CA ILE A 48 -7.73 52.12 -2.38
C ILE A 48 -9.25 52.06 -2.55
N SER A 49 -9.76 51.63 -3.71
CA SER A 49 -11.21 51.46 -3.90
C SER A 49 -11.85 50.45 -2.93
N TYR A 50 -11.03 49.56 -2.34
CA TYR A 50 -11.43 48.63 -1.28
C TYR A 50 -11.10 49.14 0.13
N GLU A 51 -10.99 50.45 0.35
CA GLU A 51 -10.61 51.07 1.63
C GLU A 51 -11.35 50.47 2.84
N VAL A 52 -12.65 50.21 2.72
CA VAL A 52 -13.46 49.60 3.78
C VAL A 52 -12.93 48.22 4.17
N LEU A 53 -12.72 47.33 3.19
CA LEU A 53 -12.18 45.97 3.41
C LEU A 53 -10.72 46.00 3.85
N LEU A 54 -9.94 46.97 3.37
CA LEU A 54 -8.55 47.15 3.75
C LEU A 54 -8.42 47.50 5.23
N ASN A 55 -9.37 48.27 5.78
CA ASN A 55 -9.43 48.59 7.21
C ASN A 55 -9.84 47.40 8.10
N GLU A 56 -10.49 46.38 7.53
CA GLU A 56 -10.90 45.17 8.25
C GLU A 56 -9.75 44.16 8.42
N VAL A 57 -8.69 44.26 7.60
CA VAL A 57 -7.55 43.34 7.63
C VAL A 57 -6.24 44.08 7.91
N PRO A 58 -5.85 44.25 9.20
CA PRO A 58 -4.71 45.08 9.60
C PRO A 58 -3.37 44.68 8.96
N ASN A 59 -3.17 43.39 8.69
CA ASN A 59 -1.94 42.91 8.06
C ASN A 59 -1.83 43.38 6.60
N TYR A 60 -2.93 43.36 5.85
CA TYR A 60 -2.97 43.85 4.47
C TYR A 60 -2.92 45.37 4.39
N GLN A 61 -3.54 46.05 5.36
CA GLN A 61 -3.37 47.49 5.53
C GLN A 61 -1.90 47.87 5.69
N ARG A 62 -1.18 47.25 6.64
CA ARG A 62 0.25 47.52 6.87
C ARG A 62 1.11 47.19 5.66
N ALA A 63 0.84 46.09 4.97
CA ALA A 63 1.55 45.71 3.76
C ALA A 63 1.37 46.76 2.64
N PHE A 64 0.15 47.24 2.46
CA PHE A 64 -0.19 48.28 1.49
C PHE A 64 0.48 49.62 1.83
N GLU A 65 0.37 50.07 3.08
CA GLU A 65 1.01 51.30 3.57
C GLU A 65 2.53 51.26 3.39
N LYS A 66 3.16 50.12 3.71
CA LYS A 66 4.60 49.90 3.50
C LYS A 66 4.96 49.96 2.02
N ALA A 67 4.14 49.37 1.14
CA ALA A 67 4.37 49.39 -0.30
C ALA A 67 4.31 50.81 -0.89
N ILE A 68 3.32 51.63 -0.49
CA ILE A 68 3.23 53.03 -0.91
C ILE A 68 4.44 53.83 -0.40
N ASN A 69 4.80 53.70 0.87
CA ASN A 69 5.93 54.43 1.44
C ASN A 69 7.25 54.07 0.74
N ASN A 70 7.46 52.77 0.51
CA ASN A 70 8.63 52.29 -0.23
C ASN A 70 8.66 52.84 -1.65
N PHE A 71 7.52 52.88 -2.34
CA PHE A 71 7.40 53.44 -3.68
C PHE A 71 7.74 54.92 -3.71
N ILE A 72 7.16 55.71 -2.82
CA ILE A 72 7.39 57.17 -2.74
C ILE A 72 8.86 57.46 -2.43
N ASN A 73 9.43 56.79 -1.42
CA ASN A 73 10.83 56.96 -1.04
C ASN A 73 11.78 56.56 -2.19
N SER A 74 11.45 55.48 -2.90
CA SER A 74 12.19 55.01 -4.06
C SER A 74 12.15 56.03 -5.20
N CYS A 75 10.98 56.60 -5.51
CA CYS A 75 10.85 57.61 -6.56
C CYS A 75 11.59 58.90 -6.19
N ASN A 76 11.43 59.37 -4.95
CA ASN A 76 12.07 60.60 -4.49
C ASN A 76 13.61 60.47 -4.50
N SER A 77 14.16 59.37 -3.99
CA SER A 77 15.61 59.18 -3.91
C SER A 77 16.25 58.81 -5.25
N GLN A 78 15.61 57.95 -6.05
CA GLN A 78 16.23 57.37 -7.25
C GLN A 78 15.87 58.10 -8.53
N ILE A 79 14.69 58.73 -8.61
CA ILE A 79 14.18 59.34 -9.86
C ILE A 79 14.22 60.87 -9.78
N LEU A 80 13.72 61.45 -8.69
CA LEU A 80 13.61 62.92 -8.56
C LEU A 80 14.87 63.56 -7.96
N GLY A 81 15.54 62.90 -7.01
CA GLY A 81 16.68 63.44 -6.27
C GLY A 81 18.01 63.44 -7.02
N ASN A 82 18.10 62.77 -8.17
CA ASN A 82 19.33 62.65 -8.96
C ASN A 82 19.12 63.21 -10.37
N SER A 83 20.01 64.10 -10.83
CA SER A 83 20.12 64.47 -12.24
C SER A 83 20.97 63.43 -12.96
N TYR A 84 20.47 62.90 -14.06
CA TYR A 84 21.23 62.02 -14.95
C TYR A 84 21.18 62.58 -16.36
N THR A 85 22.34 62.59 -17.03
CA THR A 85 22.53 63.32 -18.30
C THR A 85 23.02 62.40 -19.42
N ASN A 86 23.35 61.15 -19.12
CA ASN A 86 23.84 60.17 -20.07
C ASN A 86 22.85 58.99 -20.26
N THR A 87 22.96 58.33 -21.41
CA THR A 87 22.08 57.22 -21.82
C THR A 87 22.21 55.99 -20.91
N ALA A 88 23.38 55.75 -20.32
CA ALA A 88 23.62 54.60 -19.45
C ALA A 88 22.87 54.74 -18.11
N ASP A 89 22.91 55.92 -17.51
CA ASP A 89 22.18 56.24 -16.29
C ASP A 89 20.68 56.19 -16.53
N ARG A 90 20.21 56.73 -17.67
CA ARG A 90 18.80 56.60 -18.09
C ARG A 90 18.36 55.13 -18.16
N GLN A 91 19.16 54.28 -18.79
CA GLN A 91 18.83 52.85 -18.91
C GLN A 91 18.77 52.16 -17.54
N SER A 92 19.67 52.52 -16.63
CA SER A 92 19.65 52.05 -15.24
C SER A 92 18.38 52.47 -14.50
N LYS A 93 17.87 53.69 -14.74
CA LYS A 93 16.59 54.16 -14.15
C LYS A 93 15.38 53.45 -14.74
N ILE A 94 15.38 53.16 -16.05
CA ILE A 94 14.33 52.36 -16.69
C ILE A 94 14.29 50.95 -16.09
N ALA A 95 15.44 50.29 -15.94
CA ALA A 95 15.53 48.98 -15.33
C ALA A 95 15.05 48.98 -13.87
N PHE A 96 15.43 50.00 -13.11
CA PHE A 96 14.95 50.21 -11.74
C PHE A 96 13.43 50.36 -11.65
N ILE A 97 12.79 51.10 -12.55
CA ILE A 97 11.34 51.30 -12.53
C ILE A 97 10.61 49.98 -12.84
N ARG A 98 11.15 49.16 -13.76
CA ARG A 98 10.60 47.83 -14.05
C ARG A 98 10.71 46.88 -12.85
N SER A 99 11.87 46.83 -12.19
CA SER A 99 12.04 45.99 -11.00
C SER A 99 11.19 46.46 -9.82
N LEU A 100 10.97 47.77 -9.72
CA LEU A 100 10.06 48.36 -8.74
C LEU A 100 8.59 47.96 -9.01
N GLU A 101 8.14 47.92 -10.27
CA GLU A 101 6.81 47.40 -10.63
C GLU A 101 6.66 45.93 -10.22
N GLU A 102 7.63 45.08 -10.59
CA GLU A 102 7.61 43.65 -10.24
C GLU A 102 7.56 43.42 -8.73
N THR A 103 8.35 44.19 -7.98
CA THR A 103 8.38 44.14 -6.52
C THR A 103 7.03 44.53 -5.93
N LEU A 104 6.40 45.60 -6.44
CA LEU A 104 5.08 46.05 -6.00
C LEU A 104 4.00 45.03 -6.33
N ILE A 105 4.00 44.46 -7.55
CA ILE A 105 3.07 43.40 -7.94
C ILE A 105 3.21 42.21 -7.01
N SER A 106 4.42 41.76 -6.73
CA SER A 106 4.67 40.63 -5.83
C SER A 106 4.19 40.89 -4.40
N GLN A 107 4.48 42.08 -3.85
CA GLN A 107 4.06 42.46 -2.49
C GLN A 107 2.54 42.64 -2.36
N LEU A 108 1.88 43.18 -3.39
CA LEU A 108 0.47 43.52 -3.34
C LEU A 108 -0.44 42.46 -3.94
N SER A 109 0.08 41.47 -4.65
CA SER A 109 -0.71 40.38 -5.24
C SER A 109 -1.57 39.63 -4.19
N PRO A 110 -1.06 39.27 -3.00
CA PRO A 110 -1.89 38.64 -1.96
C PRO A 110 -3.03 39.55 -1.49
N VAL A 111 -2.77 40.85 -1.34
CA VAL A 111 -3.75 41.85 -0.93
C VAL A 111 -4.83 42.02 -2.00
N PHE A 112 -4.40 42.14 -3.25
CA PHE A 112 -5.28 42.30 -4.40
C PHE A 112 -6.15 41.06 -4.64
N ASN A 113 -5.58 39.85 -4.55
CA ASN A 113 -6.32 38.59 -4.70
C ASN A 113 -7.34 38.40 -3.58
N TYR A 114 -7.01 38.78 -2.35
CA TYR A 114 -7.95 38.74 -1.24
C TYR A 114 -9.15 39.66 -1.49
N PHE A 115 -8.93 40.92 -1.89
CA PHE A 115 -10.05 41.81 -2.18
C PHE A 115 -10.87 41.39 -3.39
N GLN A 116 -10.25 40.87 -4.45
CA GLN A 116 -11.00 40.28 -5.57
C GLN A 116 -11.86 39.09 -5.14
N PHE A 117 -11.42 38.32 -4.14
CA PHE A 117 -12.14 37.16 -3.62
C PHE A 117 -13.30 37.57 -2.69
N VAL A 118 -13.10 38.60 -1.87
CA VAL A 118 -14.09 39.08 -0.88
C VAL A 118 -15.09 40.08 -1.49
N ASP A 119 -14.77 40.69 -2.65
CA ASP A 119 -15.66 41.62 -3.33
C ASP A 119 -17.04 40.99 -3.60
N PRO A 120 -18.13 41.53 -3.02
CA PRO A 120 -19.48 41.01 -3.16
C PRO A 120 -20.04 41.09 -4.59
N THR A 121 -19.35 41.76 -5.53
CA THR A 121 -19.67 41.73 -6.97
C THR A 121 -19.14 40.48 -7.69
N ASN A 122 -18.24 39.69 -7.08
CA ASN A 122 -17.64 38.48 -7.66
C ASN A 122 -18.31 37.16 -7.24
N LYS A 123 -19.60 37.21 -6.87
CA LYS A 123 -20.40 36.04 -6.39
C LYS A 123 -20.26 34.77 -7.23
N GLY A 124 -20.13 34.88 -8.54
CA GLY A 124 -19.98 33.71 -9.43
C GLY A 124 -18.72 32.87 -9.19
N LYS A 125 -17.62 33.47 -8.72
CA LYS A 125 -16.39 32.71 -8.41
C LYS A 125 -16.46 32.00 -7.06
N GLN A 126 -17.16 32.57 -6.08
CA GLN A 126 -17.38 31.92 -4.79
C GLN A 126 -18.30 30.69 -4.93
N GLU A 127 -19.34 30.78 -5.77
CA GLU A 127 -20.20 29.63 -6.08
C GLU A 127 -19.47 28.52 -6.85
N ASP A 128 -18.64 28.86 -7.85
CA ASP A 128 -17.85 27.86 -8.60
C ASP A 128 -16.85 27.13 -7.70
N LEU A 129 -16.18 27.85 -6.78
CA LEU A 129 -15.27 27.26 -5.81
C LEU A 129 -15.99 26.40 -4.77
N ALA A 130 -17.15 26.83 -4.26
CA ALA A 130 -17.96 26.02 -3.35
C ALA A 130 -18.43 24.72 -4.02
N LYS A 131 -18.76 24.79 -5.31
CA LYS A 131 -19.14 23.62 -6.12
C LYS A 131 -17.95 22.68 -6.32
N ARG A 132 -16.77 23.20 -6.67
CA ARG A 132 -15.52 22.43 -6.79
C ARG A 132 -15.09 21.79 -5.47
N LEU A 133 -15.25 22.47 -4.34
CA LEU A 133 -14.99 21.93 -3.01
C LEU A 133 -15.91 20.74 -2.71
N LYS A 134 -17.21 20.90 -2.99
CA LYS A 134 -18.19 19.83 -2.82
C LYS A 134 -17.89 18.64 -3.73
N ASP A 135 -17.50 18.89 -4.98
CA ASP A 135 -17.10 17.84 -5.92
C ASP A 135 -15.82 17.13 -5.45
N ALA A 136 -14.84 17.86 -4.92
CA ALA A 136 -13.64 17.30 -4.32
C ALA A 136 -13.96 16.41 -3.11
N ASP A 137 -14.83 16.85 -2.20
CA ASP A 137 -15.28 16.03 -1.05
C ASP A 137 -16.00 14.76 -1.50
N THR A 138 -16.83 14.84 -2.56
CA THR A 138 -17.48 13.64 -3.10
C THR A 138 -16.49 12.69 -3.77
N LEU A 139 -15.46 13.21 -4.43
CA LEU A 139 -14.39 12.40 -5.01
C LEU A 139 -13.54 11.74 -3.94
N ILE A 140 -13.16 12.46 -2.88
CA ILE A 140 -12.43 11.92 -1.73
C ILE A 140 -13.23 10.78 -1.10
N ASN A 141 -14.52 10.98 -0.83
CA ASN A 141 -15.38 9.92 -0.28
C ASN A 141 -15.50 8.69 -1.21
N LYS A 142 -15.55 8.90 -2.53
CA LYS A 142 -15.54 7.80 -3.51
C LYS A 142 -14.19 7.09 -3.54
N LEU A 143 -13.09 7.83 -3.42
CA LEU A 143 -11.73 7.30 -3.41
C LEU A 143 -11.48 6.49 -2.14
N GLU A 144 -11.88 6.98 -0.97
CA GLU A 144 -11.79 6.26 0.31
C GLU A 144 -12.56 4.95 0.26
N LYS A 145 -13.79 4.96 -0.28
CA LYS A 145 -14.58 3.73 -0.49
C LYS A 145 -13.90 2.79 -1.48
N ALA A 146 -13.33 3.30 -2.57
CA ALA A 146 -12.62 2.49 -3.56
C ALA A 146 -11.32 1.89 -2.98
N VAL A 147 -10.59 2.64 -2.16
CA VAL A 147 -9.38 2.19 -1.47
C VAL A 147 -9.72 1.14 -0.41
N ASP A 148 -10.78 1.32 0.38
CA ASP A 148 -11.24 0.32 1.36
C ASP A 148 -11.69 -0.99 0.67
N VAL A 149 -12.42 -0.89 -0.44
CA VAL A 149 -12.81 -2.05 -1.26
C VAL A 149 -11.59 -2.71 -1.88
N SER A 150 -10.65 -1.95 -2.43
CA SER A 150 -9.43 -2.49 -3.06
C SER A 150 -8.50 -3.14 -2.03
N SER A 151 -8.36 -2.56 -0.83
CA SER A 151 -7.62 -3.13 0.29
C SER A 151 -8.24 -4.46 0.74
N LYS A 152 -9.57 -4.52 0.88
CA LYS A 152 -10.30 -5.76 1.19
C LYS A 152 -10.17 -6.81 0.09
N ILE A 153 -10.14 -6.41 -1.18
CA ILE A 153 -9.93 -7.32 -2.32
C ILE A 153 -8.49 -7.82 -2.34
N ALA A 154 -7.48 -6.97 -2.16
CA ALA A 154 -6.07 -7.36 -2.12
C ALA A 154 -5.78 -8.34 -0.97
N GLN A 155 -6.28 -8.04 0.23
CA GLN A 155 -6.19 -8.95 1.38
C GLN A 155 -6.89 -10.29 1.12
N LYS A 156 -8.08 -10.27 0.49
CA LYS A 156 -8.78 -11.48 0.10
C LYS A 156 -8.03 -12.25 -0.98
N GLN A 157 -7.43 -11.57 -1.94
CA GLN A 157 -6.74 -12.18 -3.08
C GLN A 157 -5.48 -12.92 -2.63
N GLU A 158 -4.68 -12.33 -1.74
CA GLU A 158 -3.48 -12.98 -1.19
C GLU A 158 -3.84 -14.21 -0.34
N VAL A 159 -4.81 -14.10 0.57
CA VAL A 159 -5.27 -15.22 1.41
C VAL A 159 -5.90 -16.34 0.56
N VAL A 160 -6.64 -15.98 -0.50
CA VAL A 160 -7.23 -16.94 -1.45
C VAL A 160 -6.15 -17.60 -2.31
N GLU A 161 -5.10 -16.87 -2.72
CA GLU A 161 -3.99 -17.42 -3.49
C GLU A 161 -3.19 -18.45 -2.68
N TYR A 162 -2.84 -18.14 -1.43
CA TYR A 162 -2.23 -19.12 -0.53
C TYR A 162 -3.18 -20.31 -0.24
N GLY A 163 -4.47 -20.05 -0.04
CA GLY A 163 -5.47 -21.11 0.13
C GLY A 163 -5.54 -22.05 -1.08
N ASN A 164 -5.53 -21.49 -2.29
CA ASN A 164 -5.52 -22.25 -3.54
C ASN A 164 -4.21 -23.05 -3.72
N ALA A 165 -3.06 -22.49 -3.34
CA ALA A 165 -1.79 -23.20 -3.37
C ALA A 165 -1.80 -24.44 -2.46
N PHE A 166 -2.36 -24.33 -1.24
CA PHE A 166 -2.51 -25.49 -0.36
C PHE A 166 -3.53 -26.52 -0.90
N ASP A 167 -4.62 -26.07 -1.54
CA ASP A 167 -5.57 -26.97 -2.20
C ASP A 167 -4.92 -27.74 -3.35
N GLU A 168 -4.11 -27.05 -4.15
CA GLU A 168 -3.36 -27.64 -5.25
C GLU A 168 -2.36 -28.67 -4.74
N MET A 169 -1.59 -28.35 -3.71
CA MET A 169 -0.67 -29.30 -3.08
C MET A 169 -1.41 -30.50 -2.48
N ALA A 170 -2.56 -30.30 -1.85
CA ALA A 170 -3.38 -31.38 -1.32
C ALA A 170 -3.89 -32.30 -2.45
N ASN A 171 -4.59 -31.74 -3.44
CA ASN A 171 -5.33 -32.54 -4.42
C ASN A 171 -4.44 -33.05 -5.57
N LYS A 172 -3.51 -32.25 -6.08
CA LYS A 172 -2.67 -32.63 -7.24
C LYS A 172 -1.42 -33.41 -6.85
N THR A 173 -0.88 -33.18 -5.66
CA THR A 173 0.35 -33.86 -5.23
C THR A 173 0.05 -34.97 -4.23
N ASN A 174 -0.43 -34.62 -3.03
CA ASN A 174 -0.51 -35.56 -1.91
C ASN A 174 -1.58 -36.64 -2.13
N ALA A 175 -2.77 -36.27 -2.64
CA ALA A 175 -3.83 -37.25 -2.92
C ALA A 175 -3.44 -38.25 -4.01
N ILE A 176 -2.76 -37.79 -5.07
CA ILE A 176 -2.28 -38.66 -6.15
C ILE A 176 -1.19 -39.61 -5.64
N ARG A 177 -0.24 -39.09 -4.86
CA ARG A 177 0.84 -39.90 -4.25
C ARG A 177 0.28 -40.92 -3.26
N ALA A 178 -0.67 -40.53 -2.42
CA ALA A 178 -1.37 -41.44 -1.51
C ALA A 178 -2.08 -42.57 -2.28
N ARG A 179 -2.82 -42.25 -3.36
CA ARG A 179 -3.45 -43.26 -4.23
C ARG A 179 -2.42 -44.19 -4.88
N ARG A 180 -1.28 -43.67 -5.34
CA ARG A 180 -0.23 -44.52 -5.90
C ARG A 180 0.36 -45.45 -4.84
N ASN A 181 0.60 -44.95 -3.63
CA ASN A 181 1.19 -45.73 -2.54
C ASN A 181 0.23 -46.80 -2.01
N ILE A 182 -1.08 -46.54 -1.94
CA ILE A 182 -2.06 -47.57 -1.53
C ILE A 182 -2.19 -48.67 -2.59
N ILE A 183 -2.18 -48.32 -3.88
CA ILE A 183 -2.16 -49.30 -4.97
C ILE A 183 -0.87 -50.14 -4.90
N ALA A 184 0.28 -49.51 -4.73
CA ALA A 184 1.56 -50.20 -4.59
C ALA A 184 1.58 -51.14 -3.36
N MET A 185 0.96 -50.75 -2.25
CA MET A 185 0.79 -51.59 -1.07
C MET A 185 -0.08 -52.82 -1.36
N TYR A 186 -1.20 -52.67 -2.08
CA TYR A 186 -2.04 -53.83 -2.44
C TYR A 186 -1.35 -54.76 -3.43
N ILE A 187 -0.60 -54.20 -4.39
CA ILE A 187 0.21 -55.01 -5.33
C ILE A 187 1.28 -55.78 -4.57
N SER A 188 2.03 -55.13 -3.66
CA SER A 188 3.06 -55.81 -2.88
C SER A 188 2.47 -56.89 -1.97
N LEU A 189 1.29 -56.65 -1.37
CA LEU A 189 0.56 -57.65 -0.59
C LEU A 189 0.15 -58.84 -1.47
N ALA A 190 -0.43 -58.58 -2.64
CA ALA A 190 -0.86 -59.63 -3.57
C ALA A 190 0.32 -60.47 -4.06
N VAL A 191 1.45 -59.84 -4.42
CA VAL A 191 2.68 -60.53 -4.82
C VAL A 191 3.23 -61.38 -3.66
N THR A 192 3.25 -60.84 -2.44
CA THR A 192 3.71 -61.57 -1.25
C THR A 192 2.84 -62.79 -0.97
N LEU A 193 1.51 -62.63 -1.05
CA LEU A 193 0.56 -63.74 -0.89
C LEU A 193 0.68 -64.76 -2.02
N PHE A 194 0.88 -64.33 -3.26
CA PHE A 194 1.08 -65.21 -4.41
C PHE A 194 2.35 -66.05 -4.27
N ILE A 195 3.47 -65.42 -3.87
CA ILE A 195 4.73 -66.11 -3.58
C ILE A 195 4.53 -67.11 -2.42
N ALA A 196 3.85 -66.72 -1.34
CA ALA A 196 3.54 -67.60 -0.22
C ALA A 196 2.66 -68.79 -0.66
N LEU A 197 1.66 -68.56 -1.52
CA LEU A 197 0.82 -69.61 -2.09
C LEU A 197 1.62 -70.57 -2.97
N ILE A 198 2.52 -70.07 -3.82
CA ILE A 198 3.45 -70.91 -4.60
C ILE A 198 4.30 -71.79 -3.67
N PHE A 199 4.77 -71.26 -2.54
CA PHE A 199 5.55 -72.08 -1.61
C PHE A 199 4.74 -73.17 -0.89
N VAL A 200 3.44 -72.96 -0.68
CA VAL A 200 2.54 -73.93 -0.03
C VAL A 200 1.98 -74.95 -1.03
N TRP A 201 1.58 -74.51 -2.22
CA TRP A 201 0.88 -75.32 -3.24
C TRP A 201 1.77 -75.77 -4.40
N GLY A 202 2.94 -75.17 -4.59
CA GLY A 202 3.84 -75.44 -5.72
C GLY A 202 4.38 -76.86 -5.75
N LYS A 203 4.35 -77.60 -4.63
CA LYS A 203 4.67 -79.03 -4.60
C LYS A 203 3.63 -79.93 -5.30
N HIS A 204 2.43 -79.41 -5.58
CA HIS A 204 1.35 -80.13 -6.27
C HIS A 204 1.17 -79.71 -7.74
N LEU A 205 2.00 -78.78 -8.23
CA LEU A 205 2.00 -78.34 -9.63
C LEU A 205 3.02 -79.15 -10.43
N ASP A 206 2.55 -80.15 -11.18
CA ASP A 206 3.37 -80.90 -12.14
C ASP A 206 3.73 -79.98 -13.32
N ILE A 207 5.00 -79.59 -13.41
CA ILE A 207 5.53 -78.83 -14.54
C ILE A 207 5.84 -79.80 -15.69
N PRO A 208 5.36 -79.55 -16.93
CA PRO A 208 5.67 -80.36 -18.10
C PRO A 208 7.19 -80.55 -18.30
N ASP A 209 7.60 -81.76 -18.66
CA ASP A 209 9.02 -82.18 -18.73
C ASP A 209 9.89 -81.46 -19.78
N GLU A 210 9.32 -80.57 -20.60
CA GLU A 210 10.02 -80.00 -21.76
C GLU A 210 11.08 -78.95 -21.42
N SER A 211 11.14 -78.43 -20.18
CA SER A 211 12.15 -77.44 -19.77
C SER A 211 12.98 -77.91 -18.57
N PHE A 212 13.98 -78.76 -18.83
CA PHE A 212 14.87 -79.34 -17.82
C PHE A 212 15.53 -78.29 -16.88
N SER A 213 15.93 -77.13 -17.41
CA SER A 213 16.57 -76.06 -16.63
C SER A 213 15.61 -75.37 -15.66
N LEU A 214 14.37 -75.09 -16.07
CA LEU A 214 13.36 -74.49 -15.21
C LEU A 214 12.87 -75.47 -14.13
N LYS A 215 12.75 -76.76 -14.46
CA LYS A 215 12.36 -77.81 -13.50
C LYS A 215 13.42 -78.01 -12.42
N LEU A 216 14.71 -77.98 -12.78
CA LEU A 216 15.82 -78.07 -11.83
C LEU A 216 15.79 -76.89 -10.85
N ILE A 217 15.69 -75.66 -11.36
CA ILE A 217 15.62 -74.44 -10.55
C ILE A 217 14.38 -74.45 -9.65
N TRP A 218 13.22 -74.85 -10.18
CA TRP A 218 11.96 -74.94 -9.44
C TRP A 218 12.05 -75.91 -8.26
N ASN A 219 12.57 -77.11 -8.50
CA ASN A 219 12.71 -78.15 -7.46
C ASN A 219 13.76 -77.74 -6.40
N THR A 220 14.88 -77.13 -6.79
CA THR A 220 15.89 -76.62 -5.83
C THR A 220 15.34 -75.51 -4.92
N ILE A 221 14.52 -74.60 -5.46
CA ILE A 221 13.89 -73.52 -4.68
C ILE A 221 12.80 -74.07 -3.75
N LEU A 222 12.01 -75.04 -4.21
CA LEU A 222 10.90 -75.60 -3.42
C LEU A 222 11.34 -76.56 -2.33
N ASP A 223 12.38 -77.38 -2.54
CA ASP A 223 12.69 -78.48 -1.61
C ASP A 223 13.75 -78.17 -0.55
N GLN A 224 14.68 -77.22 -0.75
CA GLN A 224 15.87 -77.14 0.13
C GLN A 224 16.15 -75.78 0.80
N ASN A 225 15.55 -74.66 0.36
CA ASN A 225 15.97 -73.33 0.83
C ASN A 225 14.94 -72.59 1.69
N ILE A 226 14.75 -73.04 2.94
CA ILE A 226 13.91 -72.35 3.95
C ILE A 226 14.35 -70.89 4.17
N LEU A 227 15.66 -70.63 4.18
CA LEU A 227 16.23 -69.29 4.33
C LEU A 227 15.79 -68.34 3.20
N LEU A 228 15.78 -68.83 1.95
CA LEU A 228 15.36 -68.03 0.80
C LEU A 228 13.86 -67.71 0.85
N LYS A 229 13.03 -68.68 1.27
CA LYS A 229 11.57 -68.49 1.45
C LYS A 229 11.29 -67.45 2.53
N LEU A 230 11.95 -67.57 3.69
CA LEU A 230 11.82 -66.61 4.78
C LEU A 230 12.28 -65.21 4.37
N PHE A 231 13.40 -65.12 3.62
CA PHE A 231 13.88 -63.86 3.07
C PHE A 231 12.86 -63.21 2.12
N MET A 232 12.27 -63.96 1.18
CA MET A 232 11.27 -63.41 0.25
C MET A 232 10.00 -62.93 0.94
N VAL A 233 9.48 -63.69 1.92
CA VAL A 233 8.31 -63.28 2.71
C VAL A 233 8.64 -62.06 3.58
N SER A 234 9.82 -62.02 4.19
CA SER A 234 10.29 -60.87 4.98
C SER A 234 10.46 -59.62 4.12
N ALA A 235 11.06 -59.75 2.93
CA ALA A 235 11.20 -58.66 1.96
C ALA A 235 9.83 -58.13 1.49
N GLY A 236 8.87 -59.03 1.21
CA GLY A 236 7.49 -58.64 0.89
C GLY A 236 6.80 -57.90 2.04
N GLY A 237 6.94 -58.40 3.27
CA GLY A 237 6.43 -57.75 4.48
C GLY A 237 7.04 -56.35 4.69
N TYR A 238 8.34 -56.20 4.46
CA TYR A 238 9.02 -54.91 4.51
C TYR A 238 8.46 -53.92 3.48
N LEU A 239 8.24 -54.35 2.23
CA LEU A 239 7.67 -53.50 1.18
C LEU A 239 6.25 -53.05 1.56
N VAL A 240 5.41 -53.94 2.07
CA VAL A 240 4.06 -53.59 2.57
C VAL A 240 4.15 -52.55 3.68
N ALA A 241 5.03 -52.74 4.66
CA ALA A 241 5.23 -51.79 5.76
C ALA A 241 5.73 -50.42 5.26
N HIS A 242 6.65 -50.40 4.29
CA HIS A 242 7.19 -49.18 3.69
C HIS A 242 6.10 -48.38 2.95
N PHE A 243 5.31 -49.04 2.08
CA PHE A 243 4.23 -48.37 1.37
C PHE A 243 3.09 -47.93 2.29
N SER A 244 2.80 -48.71 3.34
CA SER A 244 1.83 -48.33 4.37
C SER A 244 2.26 -47.05 5.10
N ARG A 245 3.53 -46.97 5.53
CA ARG A 245 4.07 -45.77 6.18
C ARG A 245 4.04 -44.55 5.26
N ASN A 246 4.42 -44.72 3.99
CA ASN A 246 4.38 -43.63 3.01
C ASN A 246 2.95 -43.20 2.67
N TYR A 247 2.00 -44.13 2.61
CA TYR A 247 0.59 -43.80 2.45
C TYR A 247 0.08 -42.95 3.63
N SER A 248 0.36 -43.37 4.86
CA SER A 248 0.02 -42.61 6.06
C SER A 248 0.64 -41.20 6.08
N ALA A 249 1.91 -41.06 5.68
CA ALA A 249 2.57 -39.77 5.63
C ALA A 249 1.95 -38.83 4.57
N GLU A 250 1.68 -39.32 3.36
CA GLU A 250 1.05 -38.54 2.30
C GLU A 250 -0.40 -38.15 2.65
N MET A 251 -1.13 -39.04 3.32
CA MET A 251 -2.49 -38.75 3.79
C MET A 251 -2.49 -37.73 4.93
N ASN A 252 -1.49 -37.78 5.81
CA ASN A 252 -1.28 -36.74 6.81
C ASN A 252 -1.06 -35.37 6.15
N MET A 253 -0.14 -35.29 5.19
CA MET A 253 0.12 -34.04 4.46
C MET A 253 -1.11 -33.57 3.66
N TYR A 254 -1.92 -34.49 3.13
CA TYR A 254 -3.19 -34.15 2.48
C TYR A 254 -4.13 -33.41 3.43
N TYR A 255 -4.39 -33.97 4.61
CA TYR A 255 -5.31 -33.37 5.57
C TYR A 255 -4.73 -32.10 6.21
N THR A 256 -3.43 -32.05 6.53
CA THR A 256 -2.78 -30.82 7.01
C THR A 256 -2.96 -29.68 6.01
N ASN A 257 -2.72 -29.92 4.72
CA ASN A 257 -2.90 -28.90 3.68
C ASN A 257 -4.36 -28.51 3.48
N LYS A 258 -5.30 -29.46 3.59
CA LYS A 258 -6.74 -29.13 3.62
C LYS A 258 -7.10 -28.27 4.82
N HIS A 259 -6.62 -28.58 6.02
CA HIS A 259 -6.87 -27.76 7.21
C HIS A 259 -6.29 -26.35 7.06
N ARG A 260 -5.10 -26.19 6.47
CA ARG A 260 -4.52 -24.87 6.14
C ARG A 260 -5.36 -24.09 5.14
N GLN A 261 -5.80 -24.73 4.06
CA GLN A 261 -6.71 -24.13 3.08
C GLN A 261 -8.02 -23.65 3.75
N LEU A 262 -8.65 -24.52 4.55
CA LEU A 262 -9.89 -24.20 5.25
C LEU A 262 -9.69 -23.07 6.27
N ALA A 263 -8.58 -23.07 7.02
CA ALA A 263 -8.24 -22.02 7.97
C ALA A 263 -8.03 -20.67 7.27
N LEU A 264 -7.32 -20.63 6.14
CA LEU A 264 -7.13 -19.42 5.33
C LEU A 264 -8.46 -18.90 4.76
N ASN A 265 -9.28 -19.79 4.18
CA ASN A 265 -10.57 -19.41 3.60
C ASN A 265 -11.60 -18.95 4.64
N SER A 266 -11.52 -19.47 5.86
CA SER A 266 -12.45 -19.13 6.96
C SER A 266 -11.92 -18.04 7.89
N HIS A 267 -10.63 -17.70 7.83
CA HIS A 267 -9.95 -16.75 8.70
C HIS A 267 -10.70 -15.43 8.87
N GLN A 268 -11.08 -14.81 7.76
CA GLN A 268 -11.73 -13.50 7.78
C GLN A 268 -13.13 -13.58 8.40
N ARG A 269 -13.85 -14.68 8.16
CA ARG A 269 -15.16 -14.92 8.79
C ARG A 269 -15.04 -15.17 10.29
N ILE A 270 -13.98 -15.87 10.70
CA ILE A 270 -13.69 -16.13 12.12
C ILE A 270 -13.34 -14.81 12.81
N ILE A 271 -12.43 -14.00 12.25
CA ILE A 271 -12.12 -12.66 12.77
C ILE A 271 -13.38 -11.80 12.87
N ASP A 272 -14.16 -11.71 11.79
CA ASP A 272 -15.38 -10.89 11.75
C ASP A 272 -16.44 -11.35 12.76
N SER A 273 -16.56 -12.67 13.00
CA SER A 273 -17.47 -13.21 14.02
C SER A 273 -17.00 -12.92 15.44
N VAL A 274 -15.69 -12.99 15.67
CA VAL A 274 -15.05 -12.84 16.98
C VAL A 274 -14.92 -11.37 17.39
N ILE A 275 -14.89 -10.44 16.43
CA ILE A 275 -14.94 -8.99 16.67
C ILE A 275 -16.35 -8.53 17.06
N LYS A 276 -17.41 -9.20 16.61
CA LYS A 276 -18.81 -8.80 16.87
C LYS A 276 -19.35 -9.19 18.25
N THR A 277 -18.71 -10.13 18.93
CA THR A 277 -19.04 -10.55 20.30
C THR A 277 -18.27 -9.69 21.31
N GLU A 278 -18.78 -8.48 21.60
CA GLU A 278 -18.23 -7.55 22.59
C GLU A 278 -18.67 -7.90 24.02
N THR A 279 -18.36 -9.11 24.51
CA THR A 279 -18.54 -9.45 25.94
C THR A 279 -17.18 -9.65 26.61
N PRO A 280 -16.92 -9.08 27.81
CA PRO A 280 -15.62 -9.18 28.48
C PRO A 280 -15.13 -10.63 28.77
N ASN A 281 -16.05 -11.58 28.92
CA ASN A 281 -15.74 -13.02 29.08
C ASN A 281 -15.33 -13.72 27.77
N ASP A 282 -15.53 -13.09 26.61
CA ASP A 282 -15.21 -13.68 25.30
C ASP A 282 -13.77 -13.39 24.85
N ALA A 283 -13.00 -12.57 25.59
CA ALA A 283 -11.63 -12.21 25.21
C ALA A 283 -10.66 -13.40 25.25
N GLU A 284 -10.79 -14.28 26.24
CA GLU A 284 -9.97 -15.49 26.36
C GLU A 284 -10.35 -16.52 25.28
N THR A 285 -11.65 -16.69 25.04
CA THR A 285 -12.19 -17.53 23.96
C THR A 285 -11.76 -17.02 22.58
N LYS A 286 -11.76 -15.71 22.38
CA LYS A 286 -11.26 -15.02 21.19
C LYS A 286 -9.79 -15.31 20.95
N ASN A 287 -8.94 -15.13 21.96
CA ASN A 287 -7.51 -15.38 21.83
C ASN A 287 -7.22 -16.86 21.59
N ALA A 288 -7.95 -17.76 22.26
CA ALA A 288 -7.86 -19.21 22.03
C ALA A 288 -8.25 -19.60 20.59
N ILE A 289 -9.34 -19.04 20.05
CA ILE A 289 -9.77 -19.29 18.67
C ILE A 289 -8.73 -18.75 17.67
N LEU A 290 -8.27 -17.52 17.85
CA LEU A 290 -7.26 -16.91 16.98
C LEU A 290 -5.94 -17.68 17.02
N LEU A 291 -5.51 -18.10 18.20
CA LEU A 291 -4.31 -18.92 18.38
C LEU A 291 -4.47 -20.30 17.72
N GLN A 292 -5.64 -20.93 17.83
CA GLN A 292 -5.91 -22.21 17.18
C GLN A 292 -5.95 -22.09 15.66
N VAL A 293 -6.51 -21.00 15.13
CA VAL A 293 -6.49 -20.70 13.69
C VAL A 293 -5.05 -20.47 13.20
N ALA A 294 -4.26 -19.69 13.94
CA ALA A 294 -2.85 -19.46 13.63
C ALA A 294 -2.03 -20.76 13.67
N LYS A 295 -2.23 -21.60 14.70
CA LYS A 295 -1.64 -22.95 14.77
C LYS A 295 -2.02 -23.81 13.57
N THR A 296 -3.28 -23.75 13.15
CA THR A 296 -3.75 -24.53 11.98
C THR A 296 -3.13 -24.05 10.67
N MET A 297 -2.82 -22.76 10.54
CA MET A 297 -2.16 -22.17 9.37
C MET A 297 -0.66 -22.49 9.31
N PHE A 298 0.05 -22.35 10.44
CA PHE A 298 1.51 -22.32 10.47
C PHE A 298 2.17 -23.57 11.07
N ASP A 299 1.47 -24.32 11.92
CA ASP A 299 2.03 -25.50 12.57
C ASP A 299 1.90 -26.75 11.70
N ILE A 300 2.75 -27.75 11.98
CA ILE A 300 2.64 -29.09 11.39
C ILE A 300 1.89 -29.97 12.38
N GLN A 301 0.56 -30.00 12.23
CA GLN A 301 -0.29 -30.83 13.09
C GLN A 301 -0.26 -32.29 12.65
N GLU A 302 -0.04 -33.20 13.60
CA GLU A 302 -0.21 -34.62 13.39
C GLU A 302 -1.70 -34.95 13.24
N THR A 303 -2.05 -35.60 12.15
CA THR A 303 -3.38 -36.16 11.92
C THR A 303 -3.41 -37.62 12.36
N GLY A 304 -4.59 -38.21 12.54
CA GLY A 304 -4.74 -39.62 12.95
C GLY A 304 -4.09 -40.66 12.02
N TYR A 305 -3.49 -40.25 10.90
CA TYR A 305 -2.71 -41.10 10.00
C TYR A 305 -1.27 -41.33 10.47
N LEU A 306 -0.71 -40.44 11.30
CA LEU A 306 0.56 -40.68 11.98
C LEU A 306 0.26 -41.16 13.40
N LYS A 307 0.55 -42.43 13.70
CA LYS A 307 0.56 -42.90 15.09
C LYS A 307 1.82 -42.37 15.77
N ASN A 308 1.65 -41.67 16.89
CA ASN A 308 2.72 -41.11 17.73
C ASN A 308 3.88 -42.10 17.87
N GLY A 309 4.94 -41.86 17.13
CA GLY A 309 6.20 -42.54 17.30
C GLY A 309 7.18 -41.53 17.85
N ASN A 310 7.13 -41.25 19.16
CA ASN A 310 8.15 -40.62 20.03
C ASN A 310 9.08 -39.53 19.43
N ASN A 311 8.66 -38.86 18.36
CA ASN A 311 9.41 -37.80 17.75
C ASN A 311 8.90 -36.51 18.40
N PRO A 312 9.77 -35.71 19.03
CA PRO A 312 9.35 -34.43 19.55
C PRO A 312 8.87 -33.62 18.34
N VAL A 313 7.55 -33.38 18.28
CA VAL A 313 6.97 -32.40 17.37
C VAL A 313 7.78 -31.13 17.57
N PRO A 314 8.42 -30.55 16.52
CA PRO A 314 9.06 -29.27 16.67
C PRO A 314 7.93 -28.29 16.99
N THR A 315 7.81 -27.94 18.27
CA THR A 315 6.83 -26.97 18.75
C THR A 315 7.16 -25.65 18.08
N THR A 316 6.44 -25.32 17.01
CA THR A 316 6.39 -23.93 16.56
C THR A 316 5.66 -23.17 17.66
N GLN A 317 6.44 -22.59 18.59
CA GLN A 317 5.90 -21.72 19.62
C GLN A 317 5.41 -20.44 18.94
N ILE A 318 4.12 -20.43 18.58
CA ILE A 318 3.43 -19.19 18.22
C ILE A 318 3.28 -18.39 19.51
N VAL A 319 4.15 -17.40 19.70
CA VAL A 319 4.12 -16.49 20.85
C VAL A 319 3.06 -15.42 20.60
N GLU A 320 2.13 -15.29 21.54
CA GLU A 320 1.11 -14.23 21.54
C GLU A 320 1.75 -12.91 21.98
N THR A 321 1.89 -11.94 21.06
CA THR A 321 2.34 -10.59 21.41
C THR A 321 1.14 -9.75 21.87
N VAL A 322 0.80 -9.81 23.16
CA VAL A 322 -0.20 -8.90 23.74
C VAL A 322 0.40 -7.50 23.77
N ARG A 323 -0.14 -6.59 22.94
CA ARG A 323 0.24 -5.17 22.96
C ARG A 323 -0.43 -4.51 24.18
N THR A 324 0.20 -4.57 25.34
CA THR A 324 -0.20 -3.75 26.50
C THR A 324 0.03 -2.28 26.14
N GLY A 325 -1.07 -1.52 26.06
CA GLY A 325 -1.02 -0.07 25.88
C GLY A 325 -0.23 0.55 27.02
N ILE A 326 0.75 1.38 26.66
CA ILE A 326 1.49 2.22 27.59
C ILE A 326 0.49 3.17 28.26
N THR A 327 0.04 2.85 29.46
CA THR A 327 -0.49 3.85 30.38
C THR A 327 0.68 4.72 30.81
N ARG A 328 0.73 5.94 30.29
CA ARG A 328 1.56 7.01 30.85
C ARG A 328 0.98 7.37 32.22
N GLU A 329 1.74 7.12 33.28
CA GLU A 329 1.60 7.85 34.54
C GLU A 329 2.10 9.29 34.41
#